data_AF-A0A7U6LZS2-F1
#
_entry.id   AF-A0A7U6LZS2-F1
#
_cell.length_a   1.000
_cell.length_b   1.000
_cell.length_c   1.000
_cell.angle_alpha   90.00
_cell.angle_beta   90.00
_cell.angle_gamma   90.00
#
_symmetry.space_group_name_H-M   'P 1'
#
loop_
_entity.id
_entity.type
_entity.pdbx_description
1 polymer ?
#
loop_
_entity_poly.entity_id
_entity_poly.type
_entity_poly.pdbx_seq_one_letter_code
_entity_poly.pdbx_strand_id
1 'polypeptide(L)'
;MPSLRPKATSAASEKQSLENTFEFGFFLQDICDALSADIVLKGNLPISIPLRRGGKLLEWSGYPHPKEATYYLSLDPAKLDKIALKARNKSIRNLQAWQSESTQKTRHPLLNRRIEAELLIFISQTGMNLSQAHKLQLKNFYYSSHLDGYQIRDRKARRGGEVLFDIYSEYKPHFERYLAWRKTLFPERKELFPLVRKHGRNFQTKPQFTIRTVCKSIGLKFIPPQTLRHTRVNWLLRRTGNPSVTAEMGQHTKETLLRVYEKPNQQQAITEIVSFWNSFDPTILKKVAVAPGHCNGVPARVDSDVATLKPDCLRPSGCFWCAHHRDIDRMDYLWALTSFRHLKIIELSKWVPPSNNEITHPAKIVIVRISDKLKWFGESSNERSQWLGEALARVEEGNYHPDWRMLIHAMEGQP
;
A
#
# COMPACT_ATOMS: atom_id res chain seq x y z
N MET A 1 -19.11 0.84 -30.38
CA MET A 1 -18.43 -0.30 -29.74
C MET A 1 -18.47 -0.12 -28.23
N PRO A 2 -19.02 -1.07 -27.45
CA PRO A 2 -19.06 -0.95 -25.99
C PRO A 2 -17.63 -1.01 -25.45
N SER A 3 -17.24 -0.03 -24.61
CA SER A 3 -15.93 0.02 -23.99
C SER A 3 -15.74 -1.17 -23.05
N LEU A 4 -14.72 -1.99 -23.32
CA LEU A 4 -14.30 -3.11 -22.47
C LEU A 4 -14.17 -2.63 -21.01
N ARG A 5 -14.90 -3.29 -20.09
CA ARG A 5 -14.78 -3.04 -18.65
C ARG A 5 -13.34 -3.29 -18.19
N PRO A 6 -12.76 -2.45 -17.32
CA PRO A 6 -11.40 -2.65 -16.82
C PRO A 6 -11.31 -3.97 -16.06
N LYS A 7 -10.30 -4.80 -16.38
CA LYS A 7 -10.03 -6.07 -15.69
C LYS A 7 -9.68 -5.82 -14.22
N ALA A 8 -10.27 -6.60 -13.33
CA ALA A 8 -9.92 -6.60 -11.90
C ALA A 8 -8.42 -6.88 -11.71
N THR A 9 -7.78 -6.13 -10.83
CA THR A 9 -6.34 -6.26 -10.54
C THR A 9 -6.17 -7.07 -9.25
N SER A 10 -5.23 -8.02 -9.21
CA SER A 10 -4.99 -8.84 -8.02
C SER A 10 -4.36 -8.04 -6.88
N ALA A 11 -4.64 -8.42 -5.63
CA ALA A 11 -4.15 -7.72 -4.43
C ALA A 11 -2.61 -7.58 -4.38
N ALA A 12 -1.89 -8.60 -4.84
CA ALA A 12 -0.42 -8.58 -4.91
C ALA A 12 0.10 -7.56 -5.93
N SER A 13 -0.54 -7.46 -7.11
CA SER A 13 -0.19 -6.50 -8.15
C SER A 13 -0.47 -5.06 -7.71
N GLU A 14 -1.52 -4.86 -6.91
CA GLU A 14 -1.87 -3.55 -6.38
C GLU A 14 -0.89 -3.08 -5.30
N LYS A 15 -0.46 -3.97 -4.39
CA LYS A 15 0.59 -3.67 -3.39
C LYS A 15 1.91 -3.27 -4.06
N GLN A 16 2.34 -4.02 -5.06
CA GLN A 16 3.54 -3.69 -5.86
C GLN A 16 3.40 -2.34 -6.59
N SER A 17 2.19 -1.96 -7.04
CA SER A 17 1.98 -0.66 -7.68
C SER A 17 2.14 0.51 -6.71
N LEU A 18 1.80 0.34 -5.43
CA LEU A 18 1.94 1.37 -4.40
C LEU A 18 3.41 1.54 -4.00
N GLU A 19 4.12 0.45 -3.76
CA GLU A 19 5.57 0.46 -3.45
C GLU A 19 6.37 1.18 -4.56
N ASN A 20 6.13 0.84 -5.83
CA ASN A 20 6.74 1.53 -6.97
C ASN A 20 6.42 3.04 -7.01
N THR A 21 5.24 3.45 -6.55
CA THR A 21 4.86 4.86 -6.53
C THR A 21 5.56 5.63 -5.41
N PHE A 22 5.72 5.01 -4.24
CA PHE A 22 6.52 5.58 -3.14
C PHE A 22 7.99 5.71 -3.51
N GLU A 23 8.58 4.68 -4.10
CA GLU A 23 9.98 4.72 -4.58
C GLU A 23 10.19 5.84 -5.59
N PHE A 24 9.27 6.00 -6.54
CA PHE A 24 9.34 7.10 -7.49
C PHE A 24 9.18 8.47 -6.81
N GLY A 25 8.27 8.59 -5.83
CA GLY A 25 8.11 9.82 -5.05
C GLY A 25 9.38 10.24 -4.31
N PHE A 26 10.06 9.29 -3.63
CA PHE A 26 11.33 9.56 -2.97
C PHE A 26 12.41 10.01 -3.96
N PHE A 27 12.49 9.36 -5.12
CA PHE A 27 13.42 9.77 -6.17
C PHE A 27 13.18 11.20 -6.68
N LEU A 28 11.91 11.61 -6.87
CA LEU A 28 11.59 12.99 -7.24
C LEU A 28 12.02 13.98 -6.15
N GLN A 29 11.83 13.63 -4.88
CA GLN A 29 12.25 14.45 -3.76
C GLN A 29 13.78 14.58 -3.67
N ASP A 30 14.53 13.49 -3.86
CA ASP A 30 16.00 13.48 -3.86
C ASP A 30 16.56 14.43 -4.93
N ILE A 31 15.91 14.49 -6.11
CA ILE A 31 16.25 15.46 -7.16
C ILE A 31 16.01 16.91 -6.69
N CYS A 32 14.84 17.19 -6.11
CA CYS A 32 14.47 18.53 -5.66
C CYS A 32 15.39 19.03 -4.53
N ASP A 33 15.75 18.14 -3.61
CA ASP A 33 16.61 18.44 -2.47
C ASP A 33 18.08 18.64 -2.91
N ALA A 34 18.58 17.83 -3.84
CA ALA A 34 19.96 17.94 -4.32
C ALA A 34 20.20 19.11 -5.30
N LEU A 35 19.21 19.53 -6.08
CA LEU A 35 19.36 20.57 -7.11
C LEU A 35 18.99 21.96 -6.60
N SER A 36 19.64 22.44 -5.54
CA SER A 36 19.47 23.83 -5.04
C SER A 36 19.88 24.88 -6.08
N ALA A 37 19.42 26.14 -5.93
CA ALA A 37 19.75 27.19 -6.89
C ALA A 37 21.27 27.43 -7.00
N ASP A 38 21.97 27.37 -5.87
CA ASP A 38 23.43 27.51 -5.83
C ASP A 38 24.14 26.33 -6.50
N ILE A 39 23.71 25.10 -6.22
CA ILE A 39 24.26 23.89 -6.86
C ILE A 39 24.02 23.90 -8.38
N VAL A 40 22.85 24.33 -8.84
CA VAL A 40 22.54 24.36 -10.27
C VAL A 40 23.39 25.40 -11.01
N LEU A 41 23.63 26.58 -10.42
CA LEU A 41 24.38 27.67 -11.06
C LEU A 41 25.89 27.53 -10.91
N LYS A 42 26.37 27.17 -9.71
CA LYS A 42 27.79 27.19 -9.34
C LYS A 42 28.38 25.81 -9.10
N GLY A 43 27.57 24.76 -9.09
CA GLY A 43 28.04 23.40 -8.84
C GLY A 43 29.00 22.90 -9.92
N ASN A 44 30.09 22.30 -9.47
CA ASN A 44 31.04 21.60 -10.34
C ASN A 44 30.37 20.35 -10.92
N LEU A 45 30.65 20.06 -12.19
CA LEU A 45 30.14 18.86 -12.85
C LEU A 45 31.14 17.69 -12.68
N PRO A 46 30.65 16.44 -12.54
CA PRO A 46 29.24 16.07 -12.44
C PRO A 46 28.62 16.39 -11.07
N ILE A 47 27.36 16.81 -11.07
CA ILE A 47 26.60 16.95 -9.83
C ILE A 47 26.21 15.55 -9.37
N SER A 48 26.54 15.24 -8.11
CA SER A 48 26.20 13.96 -7.49
C SER A 48 24.93 14.11 -6.67
N ILE A 49 23.85 13.45 -7.11
CA ILE A 49 22.57 13.40 -6.41
C ILE A 49 22.53 12.09 -5.61
N PRO A 50 22.62 12.13 -4.27
CA PRO A 50 22.50 10.94 -3.45
C PRO A 50 21.06 10.41 -3.51
N LEU A 51 20.91 9.09 -3.66
CA LEU A 51 19.61 8.43 -3.72
C LEU A 51 19.34 7.69 -2.41
N ARG A 52 18.14 7.85 -1.82
CA ARG A 52 17.77 7.16 -0.56
C ARG A 52 17.79 5.64 -0.65
N ARG A 53 17.59 5.10 -1.85
CA ARG A 53 17.66 3.65 -2.15
C ARG A 53 19.09 3.11 -2.23
N GLY A 54 20.09 3.98 -2.04
CA GLY A 54 21.49 3.67 -2.28
C GLY A 54 21.92 4.03 -3.70
N GLY A 55 23.21 4.32 -3.86
CA GLY A 55 23.79 4.82 -5.10
C GLY A 55 23.70 6.34 -5.25
N LYS A 56 24.23 6.84 -6.38
CA LYS A 56 24.27 8.27 -6.71
C LYS A 56 23.95 8.44 -8.18
N LEU A 57 23.13 9.43 -8.50
CA LEU A 57 22.88 9.86 -9.87
C LEU A 57 23.88 10.96 -10.23
N LEU A 58 24.67 10.75 -11.29
CA LEU A 58 25.63 11.74 -11.80
C LEU A 58 25.01 12.54 -12.95
N GLU A 59 24.79 13.83 -12.73
CA GLU A 59 24.24 14.74 -13.72
C GLU A 59 25.31 15.67 -14.30
N TRP A 60 25.42 15.65 -15.63
CA TRP A 60 26.46 16.37 -16.40
C TRP A 60 25.95 17.65 -17.07
N SER A 61 24.72 18.07 -16.77
CA SER A 61 24.12 19.28 -17.33
C SER A 61 24.20 19.35 -18.86
N GLY A 62 24.05 18.21 -19.55
CA GLY A 62 24.10 18.15 -21.02
C GLY A 62 25.50 18.36 -21.64
N TYR A 63 26.58 18.24 -20.87
CA TYR A 63 27.94 18.17 -21.40
C TYR A 63 28.05 17.06 -22.46
N PRO A 64 28.63 17.32 -23.65
CA PRO A 64 28.60 16.38 -24.78
C PRO A 64 29.48 15.14 -24.61
N HIS A 65 30.55 15.20 -23.79
CA HIS A 65 31.53 14.12 -23.65
C HIS A 65 31.64 13.57 -22.20
N PRO A 66 30.54 13.18 -21.54
CA PRO A 66 30.55 12.85 -20.11
C PRO A 66 31.34 11.57 -19.81
N LYS A 67 31.32 10.58 -20.71
CA LYS A 67 32.07 9.32 -20.55
C LYS A 67 33.59 9.56 -20.59
N GLU A 68 34.03 10.39 -21.53
CA GLU A 68 35.44 10.75 -21.69
C GLU A 68 35.94 11.53 -20.47
N ALA A 69 35.18 12.52 -20.00
CA ALA A 69 35.50 13.25 -18.78
C ALA A 69 35.55 12.32 -17.55
N THR A 70 34.58 11.42 -17.41
CA THR A 70 34.56 10.44 -16.30
C THR A 70 35.82 9.56 -16.32
N TYR A 71 36.16 9.02 -17.49
CA TYR A 71 37.35 8.20 -17.67
C TYR A 71 38.62 8.96 -17.26
N TYR A 72 38.83 10.16 -17.81
CA TYR A 72 40.04 10.95 -17.51
C TYR A 72 40.11 11.51 -16.09
N LEU A 73 38.97 11.72 -15.42
CA LEU A 73 38.91 12.08 -14.01
C LEU A 73 39.28 10.92 -13.08
N SER A 74 39.05 9.67 -13.52
CA SER A 74 39.37 8.47 -12.73
C SER A 74 40.84 8.06 -12.78
N LEU A 75 41.60 8.59 -13.75
CA LEU A 75 43.01 8.23 -13.97
C LEU A 75 43.96 9.04 -13.09
N ASP A 76 44.98 8.36 -12.56
CA ASP A 76 46.12 8.98 -11.89
C ASP A 76 47.06 9.62 -12.93
N PRO A 77 47.25 10.96 -12.90
CA PRO A 77 48.11 11.66 -13.86
C PRO A 77 49.54 11.15 -13.90
N ALA A 78 50.07 10.64 -12.78
CA ALA A 78 51.46 10.20 -12.67
C ALA A 78 51.74 8.92 -13.47
N LYS A 79 50.70 8.16 -13.82
CA LYS A 79 50.79 6.86 -14.52
C LYS A 79 50.50 6.95 -16.02
N LEU A 80 50.28 8.16 -16.53
CA LEU A 80 49.90 8.38 -17.93
C LEU A 80 51.12 8.68 -18.80
N ASP A 81 51.13 8.11 -20.00
CA ASP A 81 52.07 8.54 -21.04
C ASP A 81 51.79 9.99 -21.50
N LYS A 82 52.73 10.57 -22.26
CA LYS A 82 52.62 11.96 -22.73
C LYS A 82 51.38 12.21 -23.60
N ILE A 83 50.92 11.21 -24.35
CA ILE A 83 49.80 11.35 -25.30
C ILE A 83 48.47 11.34 -24.52
N ALA A 84 48.30 10.38 -23.63
CA ALA A 84 47.15 10.24 -22.74
C ALA A 84 47.04 11.44 -21.79
N LEU A 85 48.17 11.95 -21.26
CA LEU A 85 48.18 13.15 -20.43
C LEU A 85 47.70 14.40 -21.21
N LYS A 86 48.11 14.55 -22.49
CA LYS A 86 47.64 15.63 -23.34
C LYS A 86 46.13 15.53 -23.62
N ALA A 87 45.63 14.33 -23.90
CA ALA A 87 44.21 14.08 -24.11
C ALA A 87 43.38 14.37 -22.83
N ARG A 88 43.85 13.90 -21.67
CA ARG A 88 43.28 14.21 -20.36
C ARG A 88 43.18 15.71 -20.13
N ASN A 89 44.28 16.44 -20.32
CA ASN A 89 44.31 17.89 -20.09
C ASN A 89 43.37 18.63 -21.05
N LYS A 90 43.24 18.19 -22.30
CA LYS A 90 42.26 18.73 -23.25
C LYS A 90 40.82 18.50 -22.76
N SER A 91 40.52 17.28 -22.33
CA SER A 91 39.19 16.92 -21.81
C SER A 91 38.82 17.74 -20.57
N ILE A 92 39.74 17.87 -19.60
CA ILE A 92 39.54 18.66 -18.38
C ILE A 92 39.37 20.15 -18.70
N ARG A 93 40.16 20.71 -19.61
CA ARG A 93 40.00 22.11 -20.05
C ARG A 93 38.63 22.35 -20.69
N ASN A 94 38.18 21.44 -21.55
CA ASN A 94 36.86 21.53 -22.17
C ASN A 94 35.75 21.47 -21.11
N LEU A 95 35.89 20.61 -20.10
CA LEU A 95 34.96 20.53 -18.98
C LEU A 95 34.96 21.82 -18.15
N GLN A 96 36.14 22.39 -17.84
CA GLN A 96 36.27 23.65 -17.11
C GLN A 96 35.65 24.82 -17.87
N ALA A 97 35.88 24.90 -19.20
CA ALA A 97 35.26 25.90 -20.06
C ALA A 97 33.73 25.77 -20.09
N TRP A 98 33.20 24.54 -20.09
CA TRP A 98 31.76 24.30 -19.97
C TRP A 98 31.20 24.71 -18.61
N GLN A 99 31.97 24.52 -17.53
CA GLN A 99 31.56 24.87 -16.17
C GLN A 99 31.61 26.38 -15.91
N SER A 100 32.58 27.10 -16.48
CA SER A 100 32.72 28.55 -16.33
C SER A 100 31.58 29.31 -17.00
N GLU A 101 30.99 28.75 -18.06
CA GLU A 101 29.71 29.19 -18.60
C GLU A 101 28.57 28.82 -17.63
N SER A 102 28.37 29.61 -16.57
CA SER A 102 27.30 29.44 -15.57
C SER A 102 25.93 29.95 -16.04
N THR A 103 25.72 30.09 -17.35
CA THR A 103 24.49 30.63 -17.90
C THR A 103 23.36 29.59 -17.93
N GLN A 104 22.12 30.06 -17.99
CA GLN A 104 20.96 29.18 -18.16
C GLN A 104 21.06 28.31 -19.43
N LYS A 105 21.86 28.70 -20.43
CA LYS A 105 22.05 27.94 -21.67
C LYS A 105 22.77 26.60 -21.46
N THR A 106 23.75 26.54 -20.58
CA THR A 106 24.50 25.30 -20.27
C THR A 106 23.85 24.54 -19.11
N ARG A 107 23.22 25.25 -18.16
CA ARG A 107 22.60 24.69 -16.96
C ARG A 107 21.12 24.27 -17.12
N HIS A 108 20.50 24.54 -18.27
CA HIS A 108 19.09 24.17 -18.52
C HIS A 108 18.74 22.69 -18.29
N PRO A 109 19.60 21.68 -18.51
CA PRO A 109 19.21 20.28 -18.27
C PRO A 109 18.96 20.01 -16.78
N LEU A 110 19.77 20.63 -15.90
CA LEU A 110 19.58 20.55 -14.44
C LEU A 110 18.32 21.31 -14.00
N LEU A 111 18.11 22.51 -14.55
CA LEU A 111 16.90 23.30 -14.30
C LEU A 111 15.65 22.51 -14.69
N ASN A 112 15.63 21.95 -15.90
CA ASN A 112 14.53 21.14 -16.38
C ASN A 112 14.34 19.87 -15.55
N ARG A 113 15.41 19.22 -15.11
CA ARG A 113 15.33 18.04 -14.24
C ARG A 113 14.56 18.35 -12.96
N ARG A 114 14.91 19.44 -12.28
CA ARG A 114 14.20 19.88 -11.08
C ARG A 114 12.76 20.29 -11.39
N ILE A 115 12.53 21.09 -12.45
CA ILE A 115 11.18 21.52 -12.83
C ILE A 115 10.28 20.33 -13.19
N GLU A 116 10.80 19.33 -13.90
CA GLU A 116 10.07 18.09 -14.20
C GLU A 116 9.67 17.35 -12.92
N ALA A 117 10.59 17.23 -11.95
CA ALA A 117 10.30 16.59 -10.67
C ALA A 117 9.25 17.37 -9.86
N GLU A 118 9.40 18.68 -9.76
CA GLU A 118 8.45 19.59 -9.08
C GLU A 118 7.06 19.52 -9.72
N LEU A 119 6.97 19.48 -11.06
CA LEU A 119 5.71 19.33 -11.79
C LEU A 119 5.03 17.99 -11.49
N LEU A 120 5.79 16.89 -11.42
CA LEU A 120 5.26 15.57 -11.11
C LEU A 120 4.78 15.46 -9.66
N ILE A 121 5.54 16.02 -8.70
CA ILE A 121 5.11 16.14 -7.30
C ILE A 121 3.86 17.02 -7.23
N PHE A 122 3.83 18.15 -7.92
CA PHE A 122 2.67 19.02 -7.94
C PHE A 122 1.41 18.32 -8.47
N ILE A 123 1.53 17.52 -9.54
CA ILE A 123 0.41 16.74 -10.08
C ILE A 123 -0.05 15.67 -9.08
N SER A 124 0.87 15.00 -8.38
CA SER A 124 0.50 14.03 -7.35
C SER A 124 -0.22 14.67 -6.16
N GLN A 125 0.19 15.90 -5.79
CA GLN A 125 -0.35 16.62 -4.64
C GLN A 125 -1.62 17.42 -4.92
N THR A 126 -1.84 17.90 -6.15
CA THR A 126 -3.02 18.69 -6.53
C THR A 126 -4.04 17.89 -7.32
N GLY A 127 -3.65 16.75 -7.88
CA GLY A 127 -4.51 15.95 -8.72
C GLY A 127 -4.90 16.62 -10.04
N MET A 128 -4.21 17.69 -10.48
CA MET A 128 -4.49 18.34 -11.75
C MET A 128 -4.03 17.50 -12.96
N ASN A 129 -4.66 17.71 -14.12
CA ASN A 129 -4.14 17.13 -15.36
C ASN A 129 -2.81 17.79 -15.74
N LEU A 130 -1.87 17.04 -16.30
CA LEU A 130 -0.65 17.57 -16.89
C LEU A 130 -0.93 18.74 -17.85
N SER A 131 -1.98 18.64 -18.67
CA SER A 131 -2.36 19.68 -19.63
C SER A 131 -2.74 21.01 -18.98
N GLN A 132 -3.24 20.98 -17.75
CA GLN A 132 -3.57 22.16 -16.95
C GLN A 132 -2.33 22.63 -16.17
N ALA A 133 -1.67 21.70 -15.46
CA ALA A 133 -0.55 21.99 -14.58
C ALA A 133 0.62 22.69 -15.29
N HIS A 134 1.01 22.26 -16.49
CA HIS A 134 2.12 22.89 -17.22
C HIS A 134 1.81 24.29 -17.78
N LYS A 135 0.52 24.66 -17.89
CA LYS A 135 0.07 25.98 -18.38
C LYS A 135 -0.14 27.00 -17.27
N LEU A 136 -0.05 26.57 -16.01
CA LEU A 136 -0.23 27.45 -14.87
C LEU A 136 0.76 28.61 -14.90
N GLN A 137 0.24 29.80 -14.63
CA GLN A 137 1.03 31.00 -14.47
C GLN A 137 1.26 31.25 -12.98
N LEU A 138 2.44 31.75 -12.64
CA LEU A 138 2.75 32.34 -11.35
C LEU A 138 1.83 33.54 -11.16
N LYS A 139 0.98 33.44 -10.14
CA LYS A 139 0.07 34.48 -9.69
C LYS A 139 0.41 34.81 -8.24
N ASN A 140 -0.18 35.89 -7.71
CA ASN A 140 -0.08 36.21 -6.29
C ASN A 140 -0.97 35.22 -5.52
N PHE A 141 -0.39 34.09 -5.13
CA PHE A 141 -1.08 33.05 -4.38
C PHE A 141 -1.40 33.54 -2.97
N TYR A 142 -2.67 33.42 -2.58
CA TYR A 142 -3.11 33.55 -1.20
C TYR A 142 -3.61 32.20 -0.69
N TYR A 143 -3.24 31.85 0.54
CA TYR A 143 -3.65 30.61 1.19
C TYR A 143 -4.88 30.89 2.06
N SER A 144 -6.02 30.25 1.74
CA SER A 144 -7.16 30.17 2.65
C SER A 144 -7.24 28.76 3.24
N SER A 145 -7.36 28.65 4.56
CA SER A 145 -7.53 27.36 5.25
C SER A 145 -8.80 26.65 4.79
N HIS A 146 -8.70 25.36 4.46
CA HIS A 146 -9.85 24.54 4.08
C HIS A 146 -9.62 23.08 4.49
N LEU A 147 -10.52 22.53 5.32
CA LEU A 147 -10.46 21.16 5.84
C LEU A 147 -9.06 20.81 6.41
N ASP A 148 -8.32 19.95 5.70
CA ASP A 148 -6.97 19.44 6.05
C ASP A 148 -5.84 20.08 5.20
N GLY A 149 -6.05 21.30 4.70
CA GLY A 149 -5.09 21.94 3.81
C GLY A 149 -5.36 23.40 3.49
N TYR A 150 -4.88 23.83 2.33
CA TYR A 150 -4.97 25.20 1.86
C TYR A 150 -5.54 25.26 0.45
N GLN A 151 -6.57 26.09 0.30
CA GLN A 151 -7.06 26.58 -0.98
C GLN A 151 -6.12 27.68 -1.45
N ILE A 152 -5.49 27.49 -2.62
CA ILE A 152 -4.68 28.52 -3.26
C ILE A 152 -5.59 29.33 -4.18
N ARG A 153 -5.77 30.60 -3.85
CA ARG A 153 -6.61 31.55 -4.59
C ARG A 153 -5.78 32.58 -5.33
N ASP A 154 -6.34 33.07 -6.44
CA ASP A 154 -5.81 34.23 -7.16
C ASP A 154 -6.27 35.54 -6.51
N ARG A 155 -5.36 36.49 -6.26
CA ARG A 155 -5.68 37.79 -5.67
C ARG A 155 -6.32 38.72 -6.71
N LYS A 156 -7.61 38.55 -7.02
CA LYS A 156 -8.42 39.55 -7.76
C LYS A 156 -8.92 40.65 -6.79
N ALA A 157 -8.80 41.92 -7.19
CA ALA A 157 -9.01 43.09 -6.32
C ALA A 157 -10.48 43.36 -5.88
N ARG A 158 -11.47 42.58 -6.33
CA ARG A 158 -12.87 42.71 -5.94
C ARG A 158 -13.48 41.32 -5.85
N ARG A 159 -13.88 40.88 -4.65
CA ARG A 159 -14.46 39.57 -4.28
C ARG A 159 -13.51 38.37 -4.38
N GLY A 160 -12.79 38.09 -3.29
CA GLY A 160 -12.52 36.73 -2.80
C GLY A 160 -11.72 35.73 -3.65
N GLY A 161 -11.24 36.09 -4.85
CA GLY A 161 -10.35 35.29 -5.69
C GLY A 161 -10.91 33.94 -6.19
N GLU A 162 -10.71 33.61 -7.46
CA GLU A 162 -10.99 32.24 -7.94
C GLU A 162 -10.02 31.26 -7.27
N VAL A 163 -10.55 30.15 -6.74
CA VAL A 163 -9.76 29.02 -6.25
C VAL A 163 -9.08 28.38 -7.45
N LEU A 164 -7.75 28.34 -7.44
CA LEU A 164 -6.96 27.73 -8.51
C LEU A 164 -6.82 26.23 -8.29
N PHE A 165 -6.42 25.83 -7.07
CA PHE A 165 -6.24 24.44 -6.67
C PHE A 165 -6.05 24.29 -5.15
N ASP A 166 -6.19 23.07 -4.67
CA ASP A 166 -6.04 22.69 -3.26
C ASP A 166 -4.74 21.92 -3.02
N ILE A 167 -4.09 22.21 -1.90
CA ILE A 167 -2.90 21.50 -1.43
C ILE A 167 -3.06 21.06 0.04
N TYR A 168 -2.41 19.97 0.42
CA TYR A 168 -2.32 19.55 1.82
C TYR A 168 -1.38 20.45 2.61
N SER A 169 -1.61 20.51 3.93
CA SER A 169 -0.76 21.26 4.85
C SER A 169 0.72 20.89 4.77
N GLU A 170 1.01 19.61 4.59
CA GLU A 170 2.34 19.01 4.57
C GLU A 170 3.09 19.32 3.27
N TYR A 171 2.37 19.58 2.18
CA TYR A 171 2.99 19.94 0.90
C TYR A 171 3.35 21.43 0.82
N LYS A 172 2.67 22.30 1.59
CA LYS A 172 2.90 23.75 1.56
C LYS A 172 4.38 24.14 1.72
N PRO A 173 5.14 23.63 2.72
CA PRO A 173 6.56 23.98 2.85
C PRO A 173 7.40 23.60 1.62
N HIS A 174 7.10 22.46 0.99
CA HIS A 174 7.78 22.03 -0.24
C HIS A 174 7.45 22.97 -1.41
N PHE A 175 6.17 23.35 -1.55
CA PHE A 175 5.73 24.26 -2.61
C PHE A 175 6.34 25.66 -2.45
N GLU A 176 6.40 26.20 -1.24
CA GLU A 176 7.04 27.49 -0.96
C GLU A 176 8.56 27.46 -1.25
N ARG A 177 9.23 26.35 -0.90
CA ARG A 177 10.64 26.13 -1.25
C ARG A 177 10.85 26.14 -2.77
N TYR A 178 9.95 25.54 -3.54
CA TYR A 178 9.98 25.61 -5.00
C TYR A 178 9.77 27.04 -5.51
N LEU A 179 8.79 27.77 -5.00
CA LEU A 179 8.51 29.15 -5.41
C LEU A 179 9.72 30.06 -5.16
N ALA A 180 10.38 29.92 -4.00
CA ALA A 180 11.61 30.64 -3.68
C ALA A 180 12.73 30.31 -4.68
N TRP A 181 12.98 29.02 -4.92
CA TRP A 181 13.96 28.55 -5.91
C TRP A 181 13.70 29.10 -7.32
N ARG A 182 12.43 29.05 -7.76
CA ARG A 182 11.99 29.52 -9.06
C ARG A 182 12.10 31.04 -9.19
N LYS A 183 11.83 31.81 -8.13
CA LYS A 183 11.97 33.27 -8.10
C LYS A 183 13.43 33.70 -8.30
N THR A 184 14.37 32.98 -7.69
CA THR A 184 15.81 33.25 -7.85
C THR A 184 16.30 33.01 -9.29
N LEU A 185 15.82 31.94 -9.93
CA LEU A 185 16.33 31.52 -11.25
C LEU A 185 15.53 32.10 -12.43
N PHE A 186 14.26 32.42 -12.23
CA PHE A 186 13.37 32.88 -13.30
C PHE A 186 12.52 34.09 -12.85
N PRO A 187 13.14 35.24 -12.51
CA PRO A 187 12.41 36.42 -12.04
C PRO A 187 11.43 36.96 -13.09
N GLU A 188 11.84 37.02 -14.36
CA GLU A 188 11.06 37.61 -15.47
C GLU A 188 10.00 36.67 -16.07
N ARG A 189 10.02 35.39 -15.70
CA ARG A 189 9.06 34.41 -16.25
C ARG A 189 7.73 34.52 -15.54
N LYS A 190 6.65 34.23 -16.26
CA LYS A 190 5.29 34.21 -15.70
C LYS A 190 4.79 32.79 -15.49
N GLU A 191 5.44 31.78 -16.03
CA GLU A 191 5.03 30.38 -15.94
C GLU A 191 5.38 29.82 -14.55
N LEU A 192 4.46 29.05 -13.95
CA LEU A 192 4.74 28.38 -12.68
C LEU A 192 5.87 27.36 -12.84
N PHE A 193 5.86 26.61 -13.94
CA PHE A 193 6.87 25.60 -14.31
C PHE A 193 7.62 25.99 -15.60
N PRO A 194 8.64 26.87 -15.53
CA PRO A 194 9.30 27.42 -16.72
C PRO A 194 10.33 26.45 -17.33
N LEU A 195 9.88 25.46 -18.10
CA LEU A 195 10.78 24.55 -18.84
C LEU A 195 11.57 25.29 -19.93
N VAL A 196 12.90 25.13 -19.92
CA VAL A 196 13.83 25.80 -20.83
C VAL A 196 14.14 24.89 -22.02
N ARG A 197 13.92 25.35 -23.26
CA ARG A 197 14.25 24.62 -24.49
C ARG A 197 15.39 25.29 -25.25
N LYS A 198 16.32 24.52 -25.83
CA LYS A 198 17.48 25.01 -26.62
C LYS A 198 17.10 25.87 -27.83
N HIS A 199 15.90 25.70 -28.42
CA HIS A 199 15.50 26.32 -29.69
C HIS A 199 14.18 27.11 -29.64
N GLY A 200 13.98 27.91 -28.61
CA GLY A 200 12.88 28.88 -28.62
C GLY A 200 11.49 28.32 -28.28
N ARG A 201 10.59 29.28 -28.12
CA ARG A 201 9.37 29.25 -27.30
C ARG A 201 8.24 28.50 -27.99
N ASN A 202 8.05 27.21 -27.67
CA ASN A 202 6.77 26.55 -27.91
C ASN A 202 6.27 25.88 -26.63
N PHE A 203 5.58 26.69 -25.82
CA PHE A 203 5.00 26.32 -24.52
C PHE A 203 3.67 25.56 -24.62
N GLN A 204 3.15 25.39 -25.84
CA GLN A 204 1.89 24.70 -26.14
C GLN A 204 2.06 23.17 -26.20
N THR A 205 3.27 22.68 -26.44
CA THR A 205 3.53 21.24 -26.60
C THR A 205 3.83 20.60 -25.24
N LYS A 206 3.14 19.49 -24.94
CA LYS A 206 3.32 18.72 -23.70
C LYS A 206 4.80 18.47 -23.40
N PRO A 207 5.23 18.59 -22.13
CA PRO A 207 6.62 18.33 -21.77
C PRO A 207 6.99 16.87 -22.06
N GLN A 208 8.13 16.66 -22.71
CA GLN A 208 8.75 15.34 -22.78
C GLN A 208 9.59 15.17 -21.52
N PHE A 209 9.21 14.23 -20.67
CA PHE A 209 9.89 13.97 -19.41
C PHE A 209 11.23 13.27 -19.66
N THR A 210 12.32 14.01 -19.59
CA THR A 210 13.67 13.45 -19.61
C THR A 210 13.92 12.59 -18.37
N ILE A 211 13.18 12.80 -17.28
CA ILE A 211 13.30 11.99 -16.06
C ILE A 211 13.00 10.51 -16.33
N ARG A 212 12.23 10.20 -17.39
CA ARG A 212 11.95 8.83 -17.81
C ARG A 212 13.20 8.07 -18.24
N THR A 213 14.15 8.72 -18.92
CA THR A 213 15.40 8.07 -19.32
C THR A 213 16.31 7.85 -18.12
N VAL A 214 16.31 8.79 -17.17
CA VAL A 214 17.05 8.64 -15.90
C VAL A 214 16.49 7.51 -15.05
N CYS A 215 15.16 7.40 -14.94
CA CYS A 215 14.53 6.27 -14.24
C CYS A 215 15.01 4.94 -14.80
N LYS A 216 15.09 4.81 -16.14
CA LYS A 216 15.62 3.61 -16.79
C LYS A 216 17.09 3.34 -16.45
N SER A 217 17.94 4.36 -16.39
CA SER A 217 19.37 4.17 -16.10
C SER A 217 19.65 3.71 -14.67
N ILE A 218 18.75 4.01 -13.73
CA ILE A 218 18.88 3.61 -12.31
C ILE A 218 18.00 2.40 -11.96
N GLY A 219 17.36 1.75 -12.94
CA GLY A 219 16.49 0.59 -12.73
C GLY A 219 15.16 0.92 -12.03
N LEU A 220 14.74 2.19 -12.03
CA LEU A 220 13.52 2.64 -11.37
C LEU A 220 12.34 2.71 -12.35
N LYS A 221 11.16 2.28 -11.90
CA LYS A 221 9.94 2.30 -12.73
C LYS A 221 9.38 3.72 -12.80
N PHE A 222 9.42 4.31 -14.00
CA PHE A 222 8.80 5.61 -14.25
C PHE A 222 7.28 5.53 -14.11
N ILE A 223 6.71 6.35 -13.22
CA ILE A 223 5.26 6.46 -13.03
C ILE A 223 4.75 7.69 -13.80
N PRO A 224 3.86 7.52 -14.80
CA PRO A 224 3.39 8.64 -15.60
C PRO A 224 2.44 9.56 -14.79
N PRO A 225 2.29 10.83 -15.19
CA PRO A 225 1.43 11.80 -14.50
C PRO A 225 -0.01 11.32 -14.27
N GLN A 226 -0.56 10.57 -15.22
CA GLN A 226 -1.89 9.99 -15.09
C GLN A 226 -1.95 9.01 -13.91
N THR A 227 -0.99 8.08 -13.81
CA THR A 227 -0.94 7.15 -12.68
C THR A 227 -0.74 7.88 -11.35
N LEU A 228 0.12 8.90 -11.28
CA LEU A 228 0.31 9.71 -10.07
C LEU A 228 -0.99 10.35 -9.57
N ARG A 229 -1.78 10.93 -10.49
CA ARG A 229 -3.08 11.50 -10.18
C ARG A 229 -4.05 10.46 -9.62
N HIS A 230 -4.07 9.26 -10.21
CA HIS A 230 -4.95 8.17 -9.78
C HIS A 230 -4.54 7.61 -8.42
N THR A 231 -3.24 7.55 -8.09
CA THR A 231 -2.75 7.05 -6.80
C THR A 231 -3.26 7.90 -5.64
N ARG A 232 -3.39 9.23 -5.81
CA ARG A 232 -4.04 10.12 -4.82
C ARG A 232 -5.51 9.75 -4.59
N VAL A 233 -6.28 9.61 -5.67
CA VAL A 233 -7.72 9.27 -5.61
C VAL A 233 -7.94 7.92 -4.93
N ASN A 234 -7.11 6.93 -5.26
CA ASN A 234 -7.18 5.60 -4.64
C ASN A 234 -6.78 5.61 -3.17
N TRP A 235 -5.83 6.46 -2.77
CA TRP A 235 -5.46 6.62 -1.35
C TRP A 235 -6.56 7.31 -0.54
N LEU A 236 -7.22 8.34 -1.10
CA LEU A 236 -8.36 9.02 -0.47
C LEU A 236 -9.59 8.12 -0.35
N LEU A 237 -10.00 7.43 -1.42
CA LEU A 237 -11.13 6.49 -1.38
C LEU A 237 -10.97 5.43 -0.28
N ARG A 238 -9.74 4.97 -0.03
CA ARG A 238 -9.42 4.00 1.03
C ARG A 238 -9.47 4.59 2.44
N ARG A 239 -9.22 5.89 2.60
CA ARG A 239 -9.19 6.56 3.92
C ARG A 239 -10.55 7.12 4.32
N THR A 240 -11.37 7.57 3.35
CA THR A 240 -12.66 8.20 3.64
C THR A 240 -13.87 7.30 3.37
N GLY A 241 -13.75 6.24 2.56
CA GLY A 241 -14.86 5.33 2.25
C GLY A 241 -16.08 6.00 1.58
N ASN A 242 -15.98 7.28 1.20
CA ASN A 242 -17.08 8.06 0.67
C ASN A 242 -16.73 8.66 -0.72
N PRO A 243 -17.37 8.18 -1.80
CA PRO A 243 -17.15 8.68 -3.16
C PRO A 243 -17.52 10.15 -3.38
N SER A 244 -18.48 10.72 -2.64
CA SER A 244 -18.89 12.13 -2.84
C SER A 244 -17.84 13.11 -2.36
N VAL A 245 -17.27 12.86 -1.17
CA VAL A 245 -16.17 13.65 -0.59
C VAL A 245 -14.91 13.55 -1.46
N THR A 246 -14.67 12.37 -2.03
CA THR A 246 -13.51 12.14 -2.90
C THR A 246 -13.68 12.80 -4.28
N ALA A 247 -14.91 12.98 -4.78
CA ALA A 247 -15.19 13.72 -6.01
C ALA A 247 -14.95 15.23 -5.86
N GLU A 248 -15.40 15.83 -4.76
CA GLU A 248 -15.18 17.25 -4.45
C GLU A 248 -13.70 17.57 -4.27
N MET A 249 -12.94 16.72 -3.57
CA MET A 249 -11.48 16.84 -3.44
C MET A 249 -10.72 16.54 -4.74
N GLY A 250 -11.39 15.90 -5.70
CA GLY A 250 -10.81 15.38 -6.92
C GLY A 250 -10.98 16.26 -8.16
N GLN A 251 -11.47 17.50 -8.10
CA GLN A 251 -11.71 18.35 -9.29
C GLN A 251 -12.40 17.63 -10.49
N HIS A 252 -13.21 16.61 -10.23
CA HIS A 252 -13.88 15.79 -11.25
C HIS A 252 -15.37 15.70 -10.95
N THR A 253 -16.21 15.51 -11.97
CA THR A 253 -17.62 15.16 -11.76
C THR A 253 -17.73 13.75 -11.16
N LYS A 254 -18.73 13.53 -10.29
CA LYS A 254 -18.97 12.25 -9.60
C LYS A 254 -19.03 11.06 -10.56
N GLU A 255 -19.63 11.26 -11.72
CA GLU A 255 -19.78 10.26 -12.78
C GLU A 255 -18.43 9.86 -13.38
N THR A 256 -17.50 10.80 -13.52
CA THR A 256 -16.16 10.55 -14.07
C THR A 256 -15.26 9.85 -13.04
N LEU A 257 -15.42 10.19 -11.75
CA LEU A 257 -14.72 9.53 -10.64
C LEU A 257 -15.04 8.03 -10.61
N LEU A 258 -16.34 7.68 -10.60
CA LEU A 258 -16.81 6.29 -10.57
C LEU A 258 -16.40 5.53 -11.84
N ARG A 259 -16.53 6.15 -13.03
CA ARG A 259 -16.27 5.45 -14.30
C ARG A 259 -14.79 5.22 -14.62
N VAL A 260 -13.88 6.09 -14.15
CA VAL A 260 -12.46 6.10 -14.57
C VAL A 260 -11.50 5.68 -13.46
N TYR A 261 -11.87 5.85 -12.18
CA TYR A 261 -10.97 5.68 -11.05
C TYR A 261 -11.35 4.53 -10.11
N GLU A 262 -12.61 4.10 -10.12
CA GLU A 262 -13.04 2.90 -9.39
C GLU A 262 -12.45 1.66 -10.06
N LYS A 263 -11.27 1.23 -9.59
CA LYS A 263 -10.79 -0.11 -9.87
C LYS A 263 -11.53 -1.05 -8.93
N PRO A 264 -12.23 -2.09 -9.42
CA PRO A 264 -12.94 -3.02 -8.55
C PRO A 264 -11.95 -3.71 -7.62
N ASN A 265 -11.95 -3.31 -6.35
CA ASN A 265 -11.21 -3.97 -5.29
C ASN A 265 -12.09 -5.11 -4.77
N GLN A 266 -11.71 -6.34 -5.08
CA GLN A 266 -12.46 -7.53 -4.65
C GLN A 266 -12.68 -7.57 -3.14
N GLN A 267 -11.73 -7.10 -2.34
CA GLN A 267 -11.87 -7.11 -0.87
C GLN A 267 -12.88 -6.09 -0.37
N GLN A 268 -12.91 -4.89 -0.94
CA GLN A 268 -13.93 -3.89 -0.61
C GLN A 268 -15.30 -4.32 -1.12
N ALA A 269 -15.40 -4.84 -2.34
CA ALA A 269 -16.66 -5.38 -2.86
C ALA A 269 -17.21 -6.50 -1.96
N ILE A 270 -16.36 -7.42 -1.50
CA ILE A 270 -16.75 -8.46 -0.54
C ILE A 270 -17.19 -7.83 0.79
N THR A 271 -16.46 -6.85 1.32
CA THR A 271 -16.78 -6.19 2.60
C THR A 271 -18.08 -5.40 2.51
N GLU A 272 -18.33 -4.69 1.42
CA GLU A 272 -19.54 -3.91 1.17
C GLU A 272 -20.74 -4.82 0.92
N ILE A 273 -20.57 -5.91 0.16
CA ILE A 273 -21.61 -6.93 0.00
C ILE A 273 -21.96 -7.54 1.35
N VAL A 274 -20.94 -7.93 2.15
CA VAL A 274 -21.15 -8.46 3.50
C VAL A 274 -21.82 -7.42 4.41
N SER A 275 -21.40 -6.17 4.38
CA SER A 275 -21.99 -5.08 5.18
C SER A 275 -23.42 -4.75 4.76
N PHE A 276 -23.71 -4.80 3.46
CA PHE A 276 -25.05 -4.63 2.92
C PHE A 276 -25.95 -5.75 3.43
N TRP A 277 -25.57 -7.01 3.25
CA TRP A 277 -26.35 -8.14 3.76
C TRP A 277 -26.46 -8.13 5.30
N ASN A 278 -25.43 -7.69 6.03
CA ASN A 278 -25.50 -7.47 7.49
C ASN A 278 -26.59 -6.48 7.91
N SER A 279 -26.83 -5.44 7.10
CA SER A 279 -27.84 -4.42 7.41
C SER A 279 -29.27 -4.86 7.07
N PHE A 280 -29.44 -5.83 6.17
CA PHE A 280 -30.75 -6.23 5.65
C PHE A 280 -31.24 -7.60 6.14
N ASP A 281 -30.36 -8.50 6.60
CA ASP A 281 -30.80 -9.80 7.12
C ASP A 281 -29.88 -10.34 8.26
N PRO A 282 -30.29 -10.19 9.53
CA PRO A 282 -29.56 -10.74 10.67
C PRO A 282 -29.58 -12.27 10.75
N THR A 283 -30.40 -12.97 9.94
CA THR A 283 -30.52 -14.43 9.96
C THR A 283 -29.54 -15.14 9.03
N ILE A 284 -28.97 -14.44 8.05
CA ILE A 284 -27.94 -14.99 7.13
C ILE A 284 -26.66 -15.41 7.89
N LEU A 285 -26.41 -14.82 9.06
CA LEU A 285 -25.35 -15.23 9.98
C LEU A 285 -25.95 -15.72 11.30
N LYS A 286 -26.67 -16.84 11.28
CA LYS A 286 -26.58 -17.74 12.44
C LYS A 286 -25.10 -18.05 12.59
N LYS A 287 -24.41 -17.40 13.54
CA LYS A 287 -23.04 -17.72 13.92
C LYS A 287 -23.08 -19.09 14.58
N VAL A 288 -23.05 -20.14 13.75
CA VAL A 288 -23.04 -21.54 14.20
C VAL A 288 -21.81 -21.72 15.08
N ALA A 289 -21.98 -22.39 16.21
CA ALA A 289 -20.83 -22.71 17.06
C ALA A 289 -19.87 -23.60 16.26
N VAL A 290 -18.57 -23.35 16.38
CA VAL A 290 -17.54 -24.17 15.70
C VAL A 290 -17.35 -25.53 16.39
N ALA A 291 -17.81 -25.67 17.63
CA ALA A 291 -18.01 -26.95 18.32
C ALA A 291 -19.49 -27.35 18.27
N PRO A 292 -19.82 -28.63 18.51
CA PRO A 292 -21.21 -29.05 18.68
C PRO A 292 -21.92 -28.13 19.68
N GLY A 293 -23.09 -27.59 19.34
CA GLY A 293 -23.85 -26.69 20.21
C GLY A 293 -24.31 -25.39 19.54
N HIS A 294 -24.82 -24.45 20.36
CA HIS A 294 -25.21 -23.10 19.91
C HIS A 294 -24.35 -22.02 20.57
N CYS A 295 -24.26 -20.85 19.92
CA CYS A 295 -23.53 -19.69 20.43
C CYS A 295 -24.19 -18.38 19.97
N ASN A 296 -24.01 -17.30 20.73
CA ASN A 296 -24.37 -15.93 20.31
C ASN A 296 -23.25 -15.24 19.50
N GLY A 297 -22.11 -15.92 19.32
CA GLY A 297 -20.99 -15.47 18.49
C GLY A 297 -20.12 -14.37 19.10
N VAL A 298 -20.13 -14.22 20.42
CA VAL A 298 -19.19 -13.37 21.18
C VAL A 298 -18.39 -14.28 22.12
N PRO A 299 -17.05 -14.36 22.03
CA PRO A 299 -16.28 -15.15 22.97
C PRO A 299 -16.21 -14.43 24.32
N ALA A 300 -16.65 -15.09 25.39
CA ALA A 300 -16.45 -14.63 26.77
C ALA A 300 -15.87 -15.76 27.61
N ARG A 301 -14.89 -15.43 28.45
CA ARG A 301 -14.25 -16.39 29.34
C ARG A 301 -15.16 -16.65 30.54
N VAL A 302 -15.30 -17.92 30.92
CA VAL A 302 -15.87 -18.27 32.23
C VAL A 302 -14.77 -18.07 33.27
N ASP A 303 -15.04 -17.28 34.31
CA ASP A 303 -14.18 -17.18 35.50
C ASP A 303 -14.19 -18.54 36.22
N SER A 304 -13.26 -19.39 35.85
CA SER A 304 -12.98 -20.64 36.56
C SER A 304 -11.48 -20.73 36.79
N ASP A 305 -11.08 -21.16 37.99
CA ASP A 305 -9.70 -21.20 38.48
C ASP A 305 -8.78 -22.18 37.73
N VAL A 306 -9.31 -22.89 36.74
CA VAL A 306 -8.55 -23.88 35.95
C VAL A 306 -8.04 -23.22 34.67
N ALA A 307 -6.90 -22.53 34.78
CA ALA A 307 -6.19 -21.99 33.64
C ALA A 307 -5.67 -23.11 32.73
N THR A 308 -6.35 -23.42 31.63
CA THR A 308 -5.81 -24.40 30.66
C THR A 308 -6.02 -24.06 29.18
N LEU A 309 -7.14 -23.47 28.73
CA LEU A 309 -7.34 -23.07 27.32
C LEU A 309 -8.08 -21.73 27.19
N LYS A 310 -7.63 -20.87 26.27
CA LYS A 310 -8.31 -19.60 25.95
C LYS A 310 -9.51 -19.87 25.03
N PRO A 311 -10.68 -19.23 25.25
CA PRO A 311 -11.82 -19.38 24.35
C PRO A 311 -11.44 -18.89 22.95
N ASP A 312 -11.64 -19.75 21.96
CA ASP A 312 -11.30 -19.52 20.55
C ASP A 312 -12.50 -19.87 19.67
N CYS A 313 -12.93 -18.93 18.84
CA CYS A 313 -14.02 -19.11 17.88
C CYS A 313 -13.55 -19.74 16.55
N LEU A 314 -12.25 -20.02 16.40
CA LEU A 314 -11.69 -20.68 15.21
C LEU A 314 -11.52 -22.20 15.41
N ARG A 315 -11.27 -22.63 16.65
CA ARG A 315 -11.00 -24.04 16.98
C ARG A 315 -12.14 -24.63 17.80
N PRO A 316 -12.72 -25.78 17.41
CA PRO A 316 -13.82 -26.42 18.16
C PRO A 316 -13.48 -26.68 19.63
N SER A 317 -12.22 -27.02 19.93
CA SER A 317 -11.76 -27.22 21.31
C SER A 317 -11.87 -25.97 22.18
N GLY A 318 -11.78 -24.77 21.61
CA GLY A 318 -11.87 -23.51 22.36
C GLY A 318 -13.27 -23.15 22.84
N CYS A 319 -14.32 -23.72 22.23
CA CYS A 319 -15.70 -23.37 22.59
C CYS A 319 -16.14 -23.90 23.96
N PHE A 320 -15.58 -25.03 24.44
CA PHE A 320 -16.02 -25.70 25.66
C PHE A 320 -15.73 -24.95 26.98
N TRP A 321 -14.96 -23.86 26.91
CA TRP A 321 -14.64 -22.95 28.01
C TRP A 321 -15.19 -21.52 27.79
N CYS A 322 -16.07 -21.35 26.79
CA CYS A 322 -16.74 -20.08 26.53
C CYS A 322 -18.07 -20.01 27.31
N ALA A 323 -18.35 -18.88 27.96
CA ALA A 323 -19.59 -18.64 28.70
C ALA A 323 -20.84 -18.62 27.81
N HIS A 324 -20.65 -18.39 26.51
CA HIS A 324 -21.73 -18.29 25.53
C HIS A 324 -21.98 -19.58 24.73
N HIS A 325 -21.18 -20.62 24.96
CA HIS A 325 -21.44 -21.95 24.39
C HIS A 325 -22.61 -22.60 25.12
N ARG A 326 -23.59 -23.08 24.36
CA ARG A 326 -24.79 -23.74 24.89
C ARG A 326 -24.88 -25.16 24.38
N ASP A 327 -25.08 -26.08 25.31
CA ASP A 327 -25.36 -27.48 25.02
C ASP A 327 -26.81 -27.63 24.54
N ILE A 328 -27.05 -28.59 23.64
CA ILE A 328 -28.37 -28.83 23.03
C ILE A 328 -28.90 -30.15 23.56
N ASP A 329 -30.13 -30.16 24.01
CA ASP A 329 -30.80 -31.37 24.48
C ASP A 329 -31.38 -32.19 23.31
N ARG A 330 -30.49 -32.82 22.53
CA ARG A 330 -30.84 -33.68 21.39
C ARG A 330 -29.84 -34.83 21.27
N MET A 331 -30.31 -36.00 20.80
CA MET A 331 -29.44 -37.14 20.51
C MET A 331 -28.34 -36.81 19.49
N ASP A 332 -28.68 -36.04 18.45
CA ASP A 332 -27.74 -35.59 17.41
C ASP A 332 -26.54 -34.81 17.99
N TYR A 333 -26.78 -33.97 19.00
CA TYR A 333 -25.74 -33.25 19.72
C TYR A 333 -24.82 -34.20 20.51
N LEU A 334 -25.38 -35.22 21.16
CA LEU A 334 -24.59 -36.24 21.87
C LEU A 334 -23.73 -37.05 20.88
N TRP A 335 -24.27 -37.40 19.72
CA TRP A 335 -23.54 -38.09 18.66
C TRP A 335 -22.38 -37.24 18.09
N ALA A 336 -22.62 -35.94 17.91
CA ALA A 336 -21.57 -34.99 17.51
C ALA A 336 -20.48 -34.87 18.59
N LEU A 337 -20.84 -34.83 19.88
CA LEU A 337 -19.89 -34.81 20.99
C LEU A 337 -19.07 -36.10 21.12
N THR A 338 -19.72 -37.27 21.02
CA THR A 338 -19.02 -38.57 21.11
C THR A 338 -18.06 -38.76 19.95
N SER A 339 -18.47 -38.39 18.74
CA SER A 339 -17.61 -38.40 17.54
C SER A 339 -16.41 -37.45 17.71
N PHE A 340 -16.63 -36.24 18.23
CA PHE A 340 -15.54 -35.29 18.48
C PHE A 340 -14.58 -35.76 19.58
N ARG A 341 -15.10 -36.44 20.63
CA ARG A 341 -14.26 -37.10 21.65
C ARG A 341 -13.37 -38.17 21.04
N HIS A 342 -13.92 -39.01 20.16
CA HIS A 342 -13.16 -40.04 19.43
C HIS A 342 -12.04 -39.45 18.59
N LEU A 343 -12.33 -38.38 17.82
CA LEU A 343 -11.31 -37.65 17.06
C LEU A 343 -10.14 -37.19 17.95
N LYS A 344 -10.43 -36.69 19.15
CA LYS A 344 -9.40 -36.24 20.11
C LYS A 344 -8.61 -37.39 20.72
N ILE A 345 -9.22 -38.57 20.89
CA ILE A 345 -8.53 -39.78 21.32
C ILE A 345 -7.51 -40.22 20.26
N ILE A 346 -7.90 -40.20 18.97
CA ILE A 346 -6.97 -40.51 17.86
C ILE A 346 -5.84 -39.47 17.77
N GLU A 347 -6.15 -38.18 17.94
CA GLU A 347 -5.13 -37.12 17.97
C GLU A 347 -4.11 -37.36 19.10
N LEU A 348 -4.59 -37.78 20.27
CA LEU A 348 -3.72 -38.10 21.42
C LEU A 348 -2.90 -39.37 21.18
N SER A 349 -3.48 -40.41 20.57
CA SER A 349 -2.78 -41.69 20.34
C SER A 349 -1.64 -41.57 19.32
N LYS A 350 -1.75 -40.62 18.38
CA LYS A 350 -0.71 -40.32 17.39
C LYS A 350 0.37 -39.36 17.89
N TRP A 351 0.20 -38.77 19.07
CA TRP A 351 1.16 -37.81 19.60
C TRP A 351 2.35 -38.52 20.27
N VAL A 352 3.56 -38.13 19.88
CA VAL A 352 4.80 -38.61 20.51
C VAL A 352 5.32 -37.51 21.44
N PRO A 353 5.45 -37.74 22.76
CA PRO A 353 5.92 -36.74 23.69
C PRO A 353 7.41 -36.40 23.44
N PRO A 354 7.82 -35.13 23.51
CA PRO A 354 9.24 -34.77 23.50
C PRO A 354 9.92 -35.25 24.79
N SER A 355 11.15 -35.78 24.66
CA SER A 355 11.84 -36.64 25.63
C SER A 355 12.17 -36.06 27.01
N ASN A 356 11.63 -34.91 27.43
CA ASN A 356 11.99 -34.33 28.72
C ASN A 356 10.99 -33.33 29.35
N ASN A 357 9.68 -33.55 29.30
CA ASN A 357 8.75 -32.84 30.21
C ASN A 357 7.38 -33.53 30.34
N GLU A 358 6.76 -33.38 31.52
CA GLU A 358 5.35 -33.65 31.83
C GLU A 358 4.40 -32.66 31.12
N ILE A 359 4.51 -32.52 29.79
CA ILE A 359 3.57 -31.70 29.02
C ILE A 359 2.29 -32.51 28.82
N THR A 360 1.20 -32.09 29.48
CA THR A 360 -0.12 -32.65 29.21
C THR A 360 -0.62 -32.15 27.86
N HIS A 361 -0.82 -33.06 26.90
CA HIS A 361 -1.33 -32.70 25.58
C HIS A 361 -2.73 -32.06 25.67
N PRO A 362 -3.01 -30.95 24.96
CA PRO A 362 -4.30 -30.25 25.03
C PRO A 362 -5.51 -31.13 24.71
N ALA A 363 -5.36 -32.12 23.83
CA ALA A 363 -6.44 -33.07 23.53
C ALA A 363 -6.89 -33.86 24.77
N LYS A 364 -5.99 -34.17 25.72
CA LYS A 364 -6.35 -34.85 26.98
C LYS A 364 -7.31 -34.02 27.81
N ILE A 365 -7.07 -32.71 27.89
CA ILE A 365 -7.91 -31.75 28.62
C ILE A 365 -9.31 -31.68 27.98
N VAL A 366 -9.37 -31.66 26.64
CA VAL A 366 -10.63 -31.67 25.89
C VAL A 366 -11.39 -32.98 26.07
N ILE A 367 -10.73 -34.13 26.04
CA ILE A 367 -11.35 -35.45 26.25
C ILE A 367 -12.01 -35.52 27.63
N VAL A 368 -11.30 -35.08 28.69
CA VAL A 368 -11.85 -35.04 30.05
C VAL A 368 -13.10 -34.16 30.08
N ARG A 369 -13.02 -32.93 29.55
CA ARG A 369 -14.14 -31.99 29.54
C ARG A 369 -15.38 -32.52 28.81
N ILE A 370 -15.20 -33.17 27.66
CA ILE A 370 -16.32 -33.79 26.92
C ILE A 370 -16.86 -34.99 27.69
N SER A 371 -15.99 -35.79 28.33
CA SER A 371 -16.41 -36.95 29.12
C SER A 371 -17.26 -36.53 30.33
N ASP A 372 -16.90 -35.42 31.00
CA ASP A 372 -17.70 -34.85 32.09
C ASP A 372 -19.08 -34.40 31.60
N LYS A 373 -19.15 -33.75 30.43
CA LYS A 373 -20.42 -33.36 29.81
C LYS A 373 -21.28 -34.58 29.48
N LEU A 374 -20.72 -35.58 28.82
CA LEU A 374 -21.44 -36.82 28.46
C LEU A 374 -21.94 -37.54 29.71
N LYS A 375 -21.12 -37.64 30.77
CA LYS A 375 -21.51 -38.23 32.05
C LYS A 375 -22.70 -37.48 32.67
N TRP A 376 -22.65 -36.15 32.69
CA TRP A 376 -23.77 -35.33 33.18
C TRP A 376 -25.06 -35.60 32.39
N PHE A 377 -25.00 -35.71 31.06
CA PHE A 377 -26.17 -36.04 30.25
C PHE A 377 -26.72 -37.44 30.59
N GLY A 378 -25.85 -38.45 30.75
CA GLY A 378 -26.25 -39.81 31.09
C GLY A 378 -26.89 -39.93 32.48
N GLU A 379 -26.38 -39.20 33.48
CA GLU A 379 -26.90 -39.23 34.86
C GLU A 379 -28.18 -38.38 35.04
N SER A 380 -28.47 -37.47 34.10
CA SER A 380 -29.58 -36.50 34.25
C SER A 380 -30.98 -37.11 34.03
N SER A 381 -31.14 -38.07 33.12
CA SER A 381 -32.45 -38.65 32.79
C SER A 381 -32.31 -39.99 32.06
N ASN A 382 -33.33 -40.85 32.18
CA ASN A 382 -33.35 -42.15 31.49
C ASN A 382 -33.31 -42.01 29.95
N GLU A 383 -34.01 -41.01 29.39
CA GLU A 383 -34.00 -40.74 27.94
C GLU A 383 -32.61 -40.31 27.43
N ARG A 384 -31.96 -39.37 28.12
CA ARG A 384 -30.58 -38.96 27.79
C ARG A 384 -29.57 -40.08 27.98
N SER A 385 -29.77 -40.98 28.94
CA SER A 385 -28.95 -42.18 29.11
C SER A 385 -29.08 -43.13 27.91
N GLN A 386 -30.28 -43.32 27.38
CA GLN A 386 -30.50 -44.10 26.16
C GLN A 386 -29.83 -43.43 24.95
N TRP A 387 -29.95 -42.11 24.80
CA TRP A 387 -29.29 -41.37 23.72
C TRP A 387 -27.77 -41.45 23.80
N LEU A 388 -27.20 -41.38 25.01
CA LEU A 388 -25.77 -41.55 25.23
C LEU A 388 -25.31 -42.96 24.83
N GLY A 389 -26.06 -43.99 25.23
CA GLY A 389 -25.79 -45.39 24.86
C GLY A 389 -25.79 -45.58 23.34
N GLU A 390 -26.81 -45.09 22.65
CA GLU A 390 -26.91 -45.11 21.19
C GLU A 390 -25.77 -44.33 20.51
N ALA A 391 -25.44 -43.13 21.02
CA ALA A 391 -24.37 -42.30 20.47
C ALA A 391 -22.97 -42.92 20.65
N LEU A 392 -22.75 -43.72 21.69
CA LEU A 392 -21.52 -44.49 21.91
C LEU A 392 -21.48 -45.71 20.99
N ALA A 393 -22.57 -46.48 20.90
CA ALA A 393 -22.68 -47.63 20.02
C ALA A 393 -22.39 -47.27 18.55
N ARG A 394 -22.95 -46.15 18.06
CA ARG A 394 -22.67 -45.65 16.71
C ARG A 394 -21.19 -45.37 16.45
N VAL A 395 -20.49 -44.80 17.43
CA VAL A 395 -19.05 -44.51 17.29
C VAL A 395 -18.24 -45.80 17.30
N GLU A 396 -18.62 -46.79 18.12
CA GLU A 396 -17.99 -48.12 18.15
C GLU A 396 -18.21 -48.91 16.85
N GLU A 397 -19.37 -48.74 16.21
CA GLU A 397 -19.70 -49.29 14.88
C GLU A 397 -18.98 -48.56 13.72
N GLY A 398 -18.25 -47.47 14.00
CA GLY A 398 -17.60 -46.63 12.98
C GLY A 398 -18.55 -45.66 12.27
N ASN A 399 -19.78 -45.48 12.76
CA ASN A 399 -20.76 -44.53 12.26
C ASN A 399 -20.61 -43.15 12.95
N TYR A 400 -19.74 -42.32 12.39
CA TYR A 400 -19.43 -40.99 12.92
C TYR A 400 -20.39 -39.90 12.43
N HIS A 401 -20.60 -38.88 13.28
CA HIS A 401 -21.41 -37.71 12.93
C HIS A 401 -20.86 -37.01 11.65
N PRO A 402 -21.71 -36.55 10.72
CA PRO A 402 -21.29 -35.96 9.44
C PRO A 402 -20.22 -34.86 9.56
N ASP A 403 -20.34 -34.00 10.58
CA ASP A 403 -19.40 -32.90 10.84
C ASP A 403 -17.96 -33.36 11.11
N TRP A 404 -17.77 -34.59 11.63
CA TRP A 404 -16.47 -35.11 12.07
C TRP A 404 -16.00 -36.32 11.27
N ARG A 405 -16.91 -37.00 10.58
CA ARG A 405 -16.66 -38.24 9.84
C ARG A 405 -15.44 -38.16 8.92
N MET A 406 -15.34 -37.11 8.10
CA MET A 406 -14.23 -36.92 7.16
C MET A 406 -12.88 -36.78 7.87
N LEU A 407 -12.85 -36.01 8.97
CA LEU A 407 -11.62 -35.79 9.75
C LEU A 407 -11.18 -37.05 10.49
N ILE A 408 -12.15 -37.83 11.00
CA ILE A 408 -11.88 -39.10 11.68
C ILE A 408 -11.33 -40.11 10.68
N HIS A 409 -11.97 -40.32 9.53
CA HIS A 409 -11.47 -41.24 8.50
C HIS A 409 -10.07 -40.86 8.00
N ALA A 410 -9.82 -39.57 7.76
CA ALA A 410 -8.49 -39.07 7.39
C ALA A 410 -7.43 -39.36 8.47
N MET A 411 -7.80 -39.29 9.75
CA MET A 411 -6.92 -39.66 10.86
C MET A 411 -6.82 -41.18 11.05
N GLU A 412 -7.81 -41.98 10.67
CA GLU A 412 -7.73 -43.44 10.74
C GLU A 412 -7.01 -44.06 9.53
N GLY A 413 -6.72 -43.26 8.49
CA GLY A 413 -6.05 -43.72 7.27
C GLY A 413 -6.99 -44.45 6.32
N GLN A 414 -8.30 -44.22 6.44
CA GLN A 414 -9.31 -44.72 5.51
C GLN A 414 -9.52 -43.69 4.38
N PRO A 415 -9.67 -44.14 3.11
CA PRO A 415 -9.77 -43.26 1.94
C PRO A 415 -11.03 -42.39 1.92
#